data_AF-A0A944AJ23-F1
#
_entry.id   AF-A0A944AJ23-F1
#
_cell.length_a   1.000
_cell.length_b   1.000
_cell.length_c   1.000
_cell.angle_alpha   90.00
_cell.angle_beta   90.00
_cell.angle_gamma   90.00
#
_symmetry.space_group_name_H-M   'P 1'
#
loop_
_entity.id
_entity.type
_entity.pdbx_description
1 polymer ?
#
loop_
_entity_poly.entity_id
_entity_poly.type
_entity_poly.pdbx_seq_one_letter_code
_entity_poly.pdbx_strand_id
1 'polypeptide(L)'
;MYYYEGLIRRIDDPINSRLNYGYAVIRSYIARSLVAAGFHPTFGIHHDNQLNAFNLADDLIEPYRAIVDIVAHNNIGSNIQLSKNERREIAHVLHNACMIDGAKVNVMSAIDMMVESLKRIILDDSDEKLILPIVLLIRFHGILYI
;
A
#
# COMPACT_ATOMS: atom_id res chain seq x y z
N MET A 1 -10.54 -6.68 -2.75
CA MET A 1 -10.63 -8.14 -2.50
C MET A 1 -9.36 -8.55 -1.78
N TYR A 2 -9.43 -9.22 -0.62
CA TYR A 2 -8.25 -9.62 0.14
C TYR A 2 -7.69 -10.95 -0.38
N TYR A 3 -6.38 -11.17 -0.25
CA TYR A 3 -5.74 -12.43 -0.65
C TYR A 3 -6.24 -13.68 0.14
N TYR A 4 -6.84 -13.47 1.31
CA TYR A 4 -7.33 -14.54 2.19
C TYR A 4 -8.84 -14.72 2.04
N GLU A 5 -9.26 -15.85 1.48
CA GLU A 5 -10.68 -16.24 1.48
C GLU A 5 -11.20 -16.42 2.92
N GLY A 6 -12.34 -15.80 3.24
CA GLY A 6 -12.99 -15.91 4.55
C GLY A 6 -12.39 -15.05 5.68
N LEU A 7 -11.47 -14.12 5.38
CA LEU A 7 -10.87 -13.24 6.39
C LEU A 7 -11.87 -12.28 7.03
N ILE A 8 -12.02 -12.34 8.36
CA ILE A 8 -12.86 -11.43 9.15
C ILE A 8 -11.97 -10.35 9.80
N ARG A 9 -11.86 -9.18 9.17
CA ARG A 9 -10.95 -8.08 9.59
C ARG A 9 -11.15 -7.53 11.01
N ARG A 10 -12.28 -7.83 11.66
CA ARG A 10 -12.63 -7.31 12.99
C ARG A 10 -12.20 -8.24 14.14
N ILE A 11 -11.49 -9.33 13.83
CA ILE A 11 -10.95 -10.25 14.82
C ILE A 11 -9.48 -9.90 15.07
N ASP A 12 -9.08 -9.89 16.34
CA ASP A 12 -7.68 -9.77 16.72
C ASP A 12 -7.01 -11.14 16.61
N ASP A 13 -6.34 -11.36 15.49
CA ASP A 13 -5.65 -12.61 15.17
C ASP A 13 -4.27 -12.31 14.56
N PRO A 14 -3.37 -13.32 14.49
CA PRO A 14 -2.02 -13.11 13.98
C PRO A 14 -1.95 -12.64 12.53
N ILE A 15 -2.92 -13.02 11.68
CA ILE A 15 -2.98 -12.61 10.26
C ILE A 15 -3.42 -11.15 10.17
N ASN A 16 -4.51 -10.79 10.85
CA ASN A 16 -5.01 -9.42 10.89
C ASN A 16 -3.99 -8.46 11.50
N SER A 17 -3.24 -8.89 12.51
CA SER A 17 -2.18 -8.09 13.11
C SER A 17 -1.09 -7.72 12.09
N ARG A 18 -0.69 -8.67 11.23
CA ARG A 18 0.32 -8.46 10.17
C ARG A 18 -0.21 -7.58 9.06
N LEU A 19 -1.44 -7.86 8.59
CA LEU A 19 -2.12 -7.05 7.59
C LEU A 19 -2.27 -5.61 8.08
N ASN A 20 -2.80 -5.41 9.29
CA ASN A 20 -2.99 -4.08 9.89
C ASN A 20 -1.67 -3.32 9.95
N TYR A 21 -0.59 -3.99 10.36
CA TYR A 21 0.71 -3.36 10.44
C TYR A 21 1.27 -3.00 9.05
N GLY A 22 1.18 -3.90 8.07
CA GLY A 22 1.61 -3.63 6.70
C GLY A 22 0.83 -2.50 6.04
N TYR A 23 -0.50 -2.47 6.20
CA TYR A 23 -1.33 -1.36 5.72
C TYR A 23 -0.98 -0.05 6.43
N ALA A 24 -0.73 -0.07 7.74
CA ALA A 24 -0.31 1.12 8.47
C ALA A 24 1.04 1.66 7.96
N VAL A 25 2.00 0.79 7.63
CA VAL A 25 3.29 1.18 7.04
C VAL A 25 3.10 1.87 5.69
N ILE A 26 2.38 1.24 4.76
CA ILE A 26 2.15 1.82 3.43
C ILE A 26 1.37 3.13 3.52
N ARG A 27 0.26 3.15 4.28
CA ARG A 27 -0.56 4.35 4.46
C ARG A 27 0.25 5.52 5.03
N SER A 28 1.14 5.24 5.99
CA SER A 28 2.00 6.27 6.58
C SER A 28 2.96 6.84 5.54
N TYR A 29 3.51 6.01 4.65
CA TYR A 29 4.38 6.48 3.58
C TYR A 29 3.62 7.29 2.51
N ILE A 30 2.42 6.84 2.11
CA ILE A 30 1.54 7.61 1.21
C ILE A 30 1.20 8.97 1.82
N ALA A 31 0.78 9.01 3.08
CA ALA A 31 0.47 10.27 3.77
C ALA A 31 1.68 11.21 3.83
N ARG A 32 2.88 10.67 4.09
CA ARG A 32 4.13 11.44 4.04
C ARG A 32 4.38 12.03 2.65
N SER A 33 4.22 11.23 1.61
CA SER A 33 4.43 11.65 0.22
C SER A 33 3.41 12.72 -0.20
N LEU A 34 2.14 12.54 0.15
CA LEU A 34 1.07 13.52 -0.04
C LEU A 34 1.41 14.88 0.60
N VAL A 35 1.81 14.89 1.87
CA VAL A 35 2.20 16.12 2.58
C VAL A 35 3.41 16.79 1.92
N ALA A 36 4.41 16.01 1.49
CA ALA A 36 5.58 16.53 0.79
C ALA A 36 5.21 17.18 -0.56
N ALA A 37 4.19 16.65 -1.24
CA ALA A 37 3.66 17.21 -2.49
C ALA A 37 2.70 18.41 -2.28
N GLY A 38 2.37 18.76 -1.03
CA GLY A 38 1.51 19.90 -0.68
C GLY A 38 0.03 19.55 -0.46
N PHE A 39 -0.33 18.27 -0.48
CA PHE A 39 -1.70 17.83 -0.19
C PHE A 39 -1.98 17.78 1.32
N HIS A 40 -3.24 18.00 1.68
CA HIS A 40 -3.74 17.75 3.02
C HIS A 40 -4.48 16.39 3.07
N PRO A 41 -3.95 15.36 3.77
CA PRO A 41 -4.44 13.98 3.65
C PRO A 41 -5.89 13.70 4.10
N THR A 42 -6.53 14.62 4.82
CA THR A 42 -7.94 14.49 5.25
C THR A 42 -8.94 14.58 4.11
N PHE A 43 -8.57 15.19 2.98
CA PHE A 43 -9.48 15.37 1.85
C PHE A 43 -9.31 14.22 0.86
N GLY A 44 -10.09 13.16 1.06
CA GLY A 44 -10.15 12.05 0.10
C GLY A 44 -10.93 12.41 -1.16
N ILE A 45 -10.71 11.61 -2.19
CA ILE A 45 -11.48 11.59 -3.44
C ILE A 45 -12.78 10.81 -3.22
N HIS A 46 -12.70 9.67 -2.53
CA HIS A 46 -13.86 8.82 -2.23
C HIS A 46 -14.06 8.66 -0.73
N HIS A 47 -13.01 8.50 0.06
CA HIS A 47 -13.14 8.46 1.51
C HIS A 47 -13.41 9.88 2.07
N ASP A 48 -14.49 10.05 2.81
CA ASP A 48 -14.97 11.36 3.31
C ASP A 48 -15.24 11.39 4.82
N ASN A 49 -14.75 10.39 5.55
CA ASN A 49 -14.94 10.31 7.00
C ASN A 49 -14.23 11.48 7.69
N GLN A 50 -14.99 12.38 8.31
CA GLN A 50 -14.49 13.58 8.99
C GLN A 50 -13.53 13.28 10.16
N LEU A 51 -13.59 12.08 10.74
CA LEU A 51 -12.70 11.65 11.81
C LEU A 51 -11.42 10.95 11.30
N ASN A 52 -11.31 10.70 10.00
CA ASN A 52 -10.17 10.02 9.41
C ASN A 52 -9.15 11.04 8.88
N ALA A 53 -8.00 11.13 9.55
CA ALA A 53 -6.90 11.99 9.14
C ALA A 53 -6.19 11.55 7.84
N PHE A 54 -6.55 10.40 7.27
CA PHE A 54 -5.83 9.74 6.18
C PHE A 54 -6.71 9.38 4.98
N ASN A 55 -7.88 10.00 4.81
CA ASN A 55 -8.82 9.68 3.74
C ASN A 55 -8.16 9.57 2.34
N LEU A 56 -7.36 10.55 1.93
CA LEU A 56 -6.68 10.51 0.63
C LEU A 56 -5.63 9.40 0.55
N ALA A 57 -4.94 9.11 1.66
CA ALA A 57 -4.00 8.00 1.70
C ALA A 57 -4.71 6.64 1.62
N ASP A 58 -5.90 6.53 2.20
CA ASP A 58 -6.76 5.34 2.10
C ASP A 58 -7.37 5.17 0.70
N ASP A 59 -7.57 6.25 -0.07
CA ASP A 59 -7.92 6.16 -1.49
C ASP A 59 -6.74 5.62 -2.32
N LEU A 60 -5.54 6.13 -2.07
CA LEU A 60 -4.34 5.81 -2.86
C LEU A 60 -3.67 4.47 -2.49
N ILE A 61 -4.09 3.82 -1.40
CA ILE A 61 -3.50 2.54 -0.98
C ILE A 61 -3.98 1.35 -1.80
N GLU A 62 -5.13 1.45 -2.49
CA GLU A 62 -5.79 0.33 -3.16
C GLU A 62 -4.86 -0.46 -4.12
N PRO A 63 -4.03 0.18 -4.96
CA PRO A 63 -3.09 -0.53 -5.84
C PRO A 63 -1.99 -1.32 -5.10
N TYR A 64 -1.70 -0.97 -3.84
CA TYR A 64 -0.64 -1.58 -3.03
C TYR A 64 -1.15 -2.71 -2.14
N ARG A 65 -2.46 -2.98 -2.10
CA ARG A 65 -3.01 -4.00 -1.19
C ARG A 65 -2.47 -5.38 -1.44
N ALA A 66 -2.32 -5.76 -2.72
CA ALA A 66 -1.80 -7.06 -3.10
C ALA A 66 -0.38 -7.30 -2.54
N ILE A 67 0.50 -6.30 -2.59
CA ILE A 67 1.87 -6.47 -2.07
C ILE A 67 1.90 -6.53 -0.54
N VAL A 68 1.05 -5.76 0.13
CA VAL A 68 0.88 -5.84 1.60
C VAL A 68 0.40 -7.23 2.00
N ASP A 69 -0.62 -7.75 1.31
CA ASP A 69 -1.20 -9.06 1.58
C ASP A 69 -0.15 -10.17 1.41
N ILE A 70 0.64 -10.13 0.34
CA ILE A 70 1.74 -11.08 0.08
C ILE A 70 2.82 -10.99 1.17
N VAL A 71 3.25 -9.79 1.55
CA VAL A 71 4.27 -9.63 2.60
C VAL A 71 3.74 -10.12 3.94
N ALA A 72 2.49 -9.79 4.29
CA ALA A 72 1.86 -10.28 5.51
C ALA A 72 1.76 -11.82 5.50
N HIS A 73 1.44 -12.42 4.36
CA HIS A 73 1.38 -13.87 4.17
C HIS A 73 2.73 -14.55 4.37
N ASN A 74 3.78 -14.02 3.73
CA ASN A 74 5.12 -14.56 3.84
C ASN A 74 5.72 -14.43 5.25
N ASN A 75 5.13 -13.57 6.10
CA ASN A 75 5.56 -13.35 7.47
C ASN A 75 4.62 -13.98 8.51
N ILE A 76 3.68 -14.86 8.10
CA ILE A 76 2.73 -15.50 9.02
C ILE A 76 3.47 -16.16 10.20
N GLY A 77 2.91 -15.95 11.38
CA GLY A 77 3.35 -16.55 12.63
C GLY A 77 2.18 -16.56 13.62
N SER A 78 2.41 -17.12 14.80
CA SER A 78 1.37 -17.30 15.82
C SER A 78 1.15 -16.08 16.72
N ASN A 79 2.06 -15.10 16.69
CA ASN A 79 1.97 -13.93 17.57
C ASN A 79 0.92 -12.95 17.06
N ILE A 80 -0.04 -12.60 17.92
CA ILE A 80 -0.93 -11.46 17.71
C ILE A 80 -0.13 -10.16 17.87
N GLN A 81 0.56 -10.01 19.02
CA GLN A 81 1.43 -8.86 19.24
C GLN A 81 2.78 -9.06 18.53
N LEU A 82 3.00 -8.30 17.45
CA LEU A 82 4.22 -8.39 16.67
C LEU A 82 5.45 -7.93 17.47
N SER A 83 6.49 -8.75 17.47
CA SER A 83 7.82 -8.38 17.96
C SER A 83 8.42 -7.26 17.10
N LYS A 84 9.50 -6.63 17.61
CA LYS A 84 10.26 -5.64 16.84
C LYS A 84 10.80 -6.21 15.53
N ASN A 85 11.20 -7.48 15.54
CA ASN A 85 11.72 -8.16 14.35
C ASN A 85 10.62 -8.39 13.32
N GLU A 86 9.47 -8.95 13.72
CA GLU A 86 8.33 -9.15 12.81
C GLU A 86 7.85 -7.83 12.18
N ARG A 87 7.79 -6.76 12.97
CA ARG A 87 7.47 -5.41 12.45
C ARG A 87 8.50 -4.93 11.43
N ARG A 88 9.79 -5.20 11.65
CA ARG A 88 10.86 -4.83 10.71
C ARG A 88 10.72 -5.59 9.39
N GLU A 89 10.45 -6.89 9.44
CA GLU A 89 10.26 -7.72 8.25
C GLU A 89 9.04 -7.27 7.44
N ILE A 90 7.91 -6.98 8.09
CA ILE A 90 6.73 -6.48 7.39
C ILE A 90 6.96 -5.08 6.81
N ALA A 91 7.70 -4.22 7.53
CA ALA A 91 8.05 -2.89 7.02
C ALA A 91 8.91 -2.93 5.75
N HIS A 92 9.57 -4.05 5.46
CA HIS A 92 10.31 -4.27 4.22
C HIS A 92 9.40 -4.19 2.97
N VAL A 93 8.08 -4.26 3.10
CA VAL A 93 7.13 -4.04 1.99
C VAL A 93 7.45 -2.78 1.17
N LEU A 94 7.95 -1.72 1.81
CA LEU A 94 8.36 -0.47 1.18
C LEU A 94 9.55 -0.61 0.21
N HIS A 95 10.38 -1.62 0.41
CA HIS A 95 11.58 -1.90 -0.39
C HIS A 95 11.34 -2.94 -1.48
N ASN A 96 10.17 -3.58 -1.51
CA ASN A 96 9.85 -4.57 -2.54
C ASN A 96 9.72 -3.90 -3.92
N ALA A 97 10.00 -4.65 -4.98
CA ALA A 97 9.95 -4.15 -6.35
C ALA A 97 8.52 -4.18 -6.93
N CYS A 98 8.19 -3.15 -7.70
CA CYS A 98 7.00 -3.06 -8.55
C CYS A 98 7.35 -2.39 -9.88
N MET A 99 6.45 -2.49 -10.85
CA MET A 99 6.53 -1.70 -12.08
C MET A 99 5.65 -0.46 -11.93
N ILE A 100 6.12 0.70 -12.39
CA ILE A 100 5.29 1.90 -12.53
C ILE A 100 5.82 2.68 -13.72
N ASP A 101 4.92 3.10 -14.61
CA ASP A 101 5.26 3.84 -15.82
C ASP A 101 6.40 3.21 -16.64
N GLY A 102 6.35 1.87 -16.82
CA GLY A 102 7.37 1.11 -17.54
C GLY A 102 8.71 0.91 -16.82
N ALA A 103 8.92 1.51 -15.64
CA ALA A 103 10.14 1.38 -14.85
C ALA A 103 9.97 0.38 -13.69
N LYS A 104 11.00 -0.42 -13.43
CA LYS A 104 11.09 -1.27 -12.23
C LYS A 104 11.70 -0.48 -11.09
N VAL A 105 10.92 -0.21 -10.04
CA VAL A 105 11.33 0.59 -8.88
C VAL A 105 10.88 -0.09 -7.58
N ASN A 106 11.30 0.44 -6.42
CA ASN A 106 10.75 -0.02 -5.14
C ASN A 106 9.40 0.67 -4.83
N VAL A 107 8.63 0.11 -3.90
CA VAL A 107 7.30 0.63 -3.53
C VAL A 107 7.35 2.09 -3.08
N MET A 108 8.36 2.50 -2.31
CA MET A 108 8.49 3.91 -1.90
C MET A 108 8.57 4.85 -3.10
N SER A 109 9.47 4.56 -4.05
CA SER A 109 9.61 5.33 -5.27
C SER A 109 8.33 5.31 -6.12
N ALA A 110 7.63 4.17 -6.17
CA ALA A 110 6.36 4.10 -6.88
C ALA A 110 5.27 4.95 -6.22
N ILE A 111 5.21 5.01 -4.89
CA ILE A 111 4.29 5.89 -4.16
C ILE A 111 4.60 7.35 -4.49
N ASP A 112 5.88 7.73 -4.45
CA ASP A 112 6.31 9.10 -4.75
C ASP A 112 5.97 9.48 -6.20
N MET A 113 6.20 8.58 -7.17
CA MET A 113 5.83 8.79 -8.57
C MET A 113 4.30 8.92 -8.76
N MET A 114 3.50 8.07 -8.11
CA MET A 114 2.04 8.15 -8.18
C MET A 114 1.54 9.49 -7.60
N VAL A 115 2.03 9.90 -6.44
CA VAL A 115 1.65 11.17 -5.80
C VAL A 115 2.06 12.38 -6.65
N GLU A 116 3.23 12.37 -7.27
CA GLU A 116 3.64 13.45 -8.17
C GLU A 116 2.77 13.53 -9.43
N SER A 117 2.29 12.39 -9.96
CA SER A 117 1.31 12.43 -11.06
C SER A 117 -0.04 12.98 -10.61
N LEU A 118 -0.50 12.60 -9.41
CA LEU A 118 -1.72 13.17 -8.82
C LEU A 118 -1.60 14.68 -8.66
N LYS A 119 -0.44 15.17 -8.23
CA LYS A 119 -0.13 16.59 -8.12
C LYS A 119 -0.29 17.32 -9.46
N ARG A 120 0.31 16.79 -10.54
CA ARG A 120 0.18 17.40 -11.87
C ARG A 120 -1.27 17.44 -12.36
N ILE A 121 -2.04 16.39 -12.07
CA ILE A 121 -3.45 16.31 -12.45
C ILE A 121 -4.28 17.37 -11.68
N ILE A 122 -4.11 17.45 -10.35
CA ILE A 122 -4.99 18.27 -9.50
C ILE A 122 -4.55 19.73 -9.44
N LEU A 123 -3.25 19.99 -9.37
CA LEU A 123 -2.72 21.35 -9.15
C LEU A 123 -2.26 22.04 -10.43
N ASP A 124 -1.81 21.27 -11.42
CA ASP A 124 -1.26 21.81 -12.68
C ASP A 124 -2.22 21.64 -13.88
N ASP A 125 -3.45 21.15 -13.65
CA ASP A 125 -4.52 20.95 -14.65
C ASP A 125 -4.07 20.10 -15.86
N SER A 126 -3.25 19.08 -15.60
CA SER A 126 -2.76 18.16 -16.63
C SER A 126 -3.81 17.10 -17.02
N ASP A 127 -3.96 16.84 -18.32
CA ASP A 127 -4.80 15.76 -18.88
C ASP A 127 -4.18 14.35 -18.74
N GLU A 128 -3.04 14.23 -18.05
CA GLU A 128 -2.43 12.93 -17.79
C GLU A 128 -3.31 12.03 -16.92
N LYS A 129 -3.07 10.73 -16.99
CA LYS A 129 -3.72 9.78 -16.09
C LYS A 129 -2.82 9.54 -14.89
N LEU A 130 -3.45 9.29 -13.74
CA LEU A 130 -2.75 8.84 -12.54
C LEU A 130 -1.94 7.59 -12.87
N ILE A 131 -0.63 7.62 -12.64
CA ILE A 131 0.20 6.44 -12.86
C ILE A 131 0.05 5.50 -11.66
N LEU A 132 -0.21 4.23 -11.95
CA LEU A 132 -0.49 3.23 -10.93
C LEU A 132 0.63 2.18 -10.91
N PRO A 133 1.00 1.68 -9.72
CA PRO A 133 1.92 0.56 -9.62
C PRO A 133 1.25 -0.71 -10.16
N ILE A 134 2.04 -1.53 -10.83
CA ILE A 134 1.73 -2.92 -11.14
C ILE A 134 2.61 -3.76 -10.22
N VAL A 135 1.98 -4.45 -9.28
CA VAL A 135 2.67 -5.41 -8.41
C VAL A 135 3.18 -6.55 -9.29
N LEU A 136 4.50 -6.71 -9.33
CA LEU A 136 5.12 -7.89 -9.93
C LEU A 136 4.84 -9.06 -9.00
N LEU A 137 3.85 -9.90 -9.35
CA LEU A 137 3.71 -11.19 -8.70
C LEU A 137 5.03 -11.94 -8.90
N ILE A 138 5.74 -12.14 -7.79
CA ILE A 138 6.96 -12.95 -7.78
C ILE A 138 6.53 -14.30 -8.37
N ARG A 139 7.13 -14.69 -9.50
CA ARG A 139 6.94 -16.04 -10.04
C ARG A 139 7.39 -17.01 -8.95
N PHE A 140 6.43 -17.67 -8.30
CA PHE A 140 6.71 -18.92 -7.63
C PHE A 140 7.27 -19.86 -8.69
N HIS A 141 8.36 -20.54 -8.36
CA HIS A 141 8.91 -21.58 -9.22
C HIS A 141 7.80 -22.58 -9.55
N GLY A 142 7.36 -22.58 -10.81
CA GLY A 142 6.41 -23.53 -11.37
C GLY A 142 4.96 -23.28 -10.94
N ILE A 143 4.21 -22.55 -11.77
CA ILE A 143 2.98 -23.01 -12.46
C ILE A 143 2.30 -21.74 -13.02
N LEU A 144 2.13 -21.72 -14.35
CA LEU A 144 1.33 -20.71 -15.06
C LEU A 144 -0.16 -21.01 -14.83
N TYR A 145 -0.95 -19.98 -14.52
CA TYR A 145 -2.35 -19.96 -14.92
C TYR A 145 -2.60 -18.67 -15.72
N ILE A 146 -2.95 -18.88 -16.98
CA ILE A 146 -3.65 -17.93 -17.87
C ILE A 146 -5.14 -18.22 -17.69
#